data_AF-A0AAI9PIR2-F1
#
_entry.id   AF-A0AAI9PIR2-F1
#
_cell.length_a   1.000
_cell.length_b   1.000
_cell.length_c   1.000
_cell.angle_alpha   90.00
_cell.angle_beta   90.00
_cell.angle_gamma   90.00
#
_symmetry.space_group_name_H-M   'P 1'
#
loop_
_entity.id
_entity.type
_entity.pdbx_description
1 polymer ?
#
loop_
_entity_poly.entity_id
_entity_poly.type
_entity_poly.pdbx_seq_one_letter_code
_entity_poly.pdbx_strand_id
1 'polypeptide(L)'
;MPIKPENRSRYPANWQTIREQILARACMRCECCAAPQYGVGQWFEDRFLLAAGNAFYDQMQYALSYARAREAANHLNAGEQPSVPYIVIVLTIAHLDHTPENCDPANLRAWCQRCHLRYDAKHHAENAHRTRRARRAIGELFA
;
A
#
# COMPACT_ATOMS: atom_id res chain seq x y z
N MET A 1 -0.76 -3.43 2.48
CA MET A 1 0.14 -4.60 2.34
C MET A 1 -0.65 -5.81 1.87
N PRO A 2 -0.06 -6.80 1.16
CA PRO A 2 -0.74 -8.06 0.83
C PRO A 2 -1.09 -8.84 2.10
N ILE A 3 -2.27 -9.47 2.15
CA ILE A 3 -2.62 -10.38 3.24
C ILE A 3 -1.78 -11.65 3.10
N LYS A 4 -1.00 -11.97 4.12
CA LYS A 4 -0.19 -13.20 4.13
C LYS A 4 -1.10 -14.43 4.07
N PRO A 5 -0.72 -15.50 3.34
CA PRO A 5 -1.55 -16.69 3.19
C PRO A 5 -2.06 -17.26 4.52
N GLU A 6 -1.22 -17.30 5.55
CA GLU A 6 -1.53 -17.82 6.88
C GLU A 6 -2.58 -16.99 7.64
N ASN A 7 -2.79 -15.73 7.27
CA ASN A 7 -3.75 -14.85 7.92
C ASN A 7 -5.08 -14.75 7.18
N ARG A 8 -5.25 -15.40 6.01
CA ARG A 8 -6.45 -15.26 5.18
C ARG A 8 -7.74 -15.65 5.93
N SER A 9 -7.66 -16.66 6.81
CA SER A 9 -8.80 -17.13 7.61
C SER A 9 -9.28 -16.13 8.66
N ARG A 10 -8.48 -15.13 9.01
CA ARG A 10 -8.84 -14.08 9.97
C ARG A 10 -9.76 -13.01 9.37
N TYR A 11 -9.86 -12.99 8.04
CA TYR A 11 -10.70 -12.05 7.30
C TYR A 11 -12.01 -12.73 6.93
N PRO A 12 -13.12 -11.97 6.84
CA PRO A 12 -14.39 -12.52 6.42
C PRO A 12 -14.35 -12.94 4.94
N ALA A 13 -15.21 -13.89 4.55
CA ALA A 13 -15.25 -14.42 3.19
C ALA A 13 -15.57 -13.36 2.12
N ASN A 14 -16.26 -12.27 2.50
CA ASN A 14 -16.61 -11.13 1.63
C ASN A 14 -15.56 -10.00 1.67
N TRP A 15 -14.32 -10.27 2.11
CA TRP A 15 -13.27 -9.25 2.20
C TRP A 15 -13.03 -8.49 0.90
N GLN A 16 -13.11 -9.14 -0.26
CA GLN A 16 -12.95 -8.48 -1.57
C GLN A 16 -13.99 -7.37 -1.76
N THR A 17 -15.25 -7.65 -1.41
CA THR A 17 -16.35 -6.67 -1.49
C THR A 17 -16.15 -5.51 -0.53
N ILE A 18 -15.75 -5.79 0.72
CA ILE A 18 -15.43 -4.74 1.71
C ILE A 18 -14.31 -3.85 1.17
N ARG A 19 -13.25 -4.45 0.66
CA ARG A 19 -12.13 -3.72 0.04
C ARG A 19 -12.59 -2.81 -1.09
N GLU A 20 -13.43 -3.30 -1.98
CA GLU A 20 -13.98 -2.52 -3.10
C GLU A 20 -14.82 -1.33 -2.61
N GLN A 21 -15.67 -1.54 -1.61
CA GLN A 21 -16.47 -0.47 -1.00
C GLN A 21 -15.61 0.62 -0.38
N ILE A 22 -14.55 0.27 0.34
CA ILE A 22 -13.64 1.26 0.95
C ILE A 22 -12.85 2.02 -0.13
N LEU A 23 -12.42 1.36 -1.21
CA LEU A 23 -11.77 2.03 -2.33
C LEU A 23 -12.71 2.99 -3.08
N ALA A 24 -13.97 2.58 -3.27
CA ALA A 24 -15.00 3.43 -3.87
C ALA A 24 -15.29 4.66 -2.99
N ARG A 25 -15.45 4.48 -1.66
CA ARG A 25 -15.59 5.58 -0.69
C ARG A 25 -14.44 6.57 -0.79
N ALA A 26 -13.22 6.05 -0.90
CA ALA A 26 -12.01 6.86 -1.00
C ALA A 26 -11.79 7.46 -2.40
N CYS A 27 -12.74 7.30 -3.33
CA CYS A 27 -12.64 7.78 -4.72
C CYS A 27 -11.34 7.33 -5.41
N MET A 28 -10.90 6.10 -5.12
CA MET A 28 -9.64 5.54 -5.63
C MET A 28 -8.41 6.40 -5.30
N ARG A 29 -8.43 7.09 -4.16
CA ARG A 29 -7.34 7.94 -3.68
C ARG A 29 -6.98 7.60 -2.24
N CYS A 30 -5.72 7.84 -1.88
CA CYS A 30 -5.27 7.69 -0.51
C CYS A 30 -6.00 8.70 0.39
N GLU A 31 -6.66 8.23 1.45
CA GLU A 31 -7.38 9.09 2.41
C GLU A 31 -6.46 9.97 3.27
N CYS A 32 -5.14 9.81 3.17
CA CYS A 32 -4.15 10.62 3.89
C CYS A 32 -3.44 11.64 2.98
N CYS A 33 -2.99 11.23 1.78
CA CYS A 33 -2.16 12.08 0.91
C CYS A 33 -2.73 12.28 -0.51
N ALA A 34 -3.97 11.84 -0.76
CA ALA A 34 -4.69 11.96 -2.03
C ALA A 34 -4.05 11.29 -3.26
N ALA A 35 -2.91 10.60 -3.11
CA ALA A 35 -2.26 9.86 -4.18
C ALA A 35 -3.23 8.84 -4.81
N PRO A 36 -3.42 8.83 -6.14
CA PRO A 36 -4.40 7.98 -6.79
C PRO A 36 -3.93 6.54 -6.90
N GLN A 37 -4.87 5.60 -6.84
CA GLN A 37 -4.63 4.20 -7.12
C GLN A 37 -4.01 4.03 -8.50
N TYR A 38 -2.92 3.27 -8.57
CA TYR A 38 -2.13 3.02 -9.78
C TYR A 38 -1.52 4.28 -10.44
N GLY A 39 -1.45 5.40 -9.71
CA GLY A 39 -0.71 6.57 -10.15
C GLY A 39 0.78 6.27 -10.33
N VAL A 40 1.35 6.67 -11.46
CA VAL A 40 2.78 6.57 -11.76
C VAL A 40 3.43 7.93 -11.57
N GLY A 41 4.52 7.97 -10.81
CA GLY A 41 5.12 9.24 -10.40
C GLY A 41 6.25 9.06 -9.40
N GLN A 42 6.68 10.18 -8.84
CA GLN A 42 7.77 10.25 -7.87
C GLN A 42 7.30 10.95 -6.59
N TRP A 43 7.93 10.63 -5.47
CA TRP A 43 7.75 11.39 -4.25
C TRP A 43 8.70 12.58 -4.24
N PHE A 44 8.14 13.76 -4.05
CA PHE A 44 8.89 14.96 -3.73
C PHE A 44 8.46 15.42 -2.34
N GLU A 45 9.33 15.18 -1.36
CA GLU A 45 9.02 15.36 0.07
C GLU A 45 7.73 14.61 0.44
N ASP A 46 6.69 15.32 0.90
CA ASP A 46 5.40 14.74 1.27
C ASP A 46 4.37 14.71 0.13
N ARG A 47 4.68 15.22 -1.07
CA ARG A 47 3.75 15.22 -2.22
C ARG A 47 4.12 14.18 -3.26
N PHE A 48 3.09 13.51 -3.80
CA PHE A 48 3.28 12.62 -4.94
C PHE A 48 3.10 13.43 -6.21
N LEU A 49 4.19 13.57 -6.97
CA LEU A 49 4.16 14.19 -8.28
C LEU A 49 3.88 13.10 -9.31
N LEU A 50 2.67 13.15 -9.88
CA LEU A 50 2.35 12.36 -11.06
C LEU A 50 3.24 12.84 -12.20
N ALA A 51 3.72 11.91 -13.03
CA ALA A 51 4.63 12.23 -14.13
C ALA A 51 4.06 13.28 -15.12
N ALA A 52 2.73 13.40 -15.25
CA ALA A 52 1.92 14.39 -15.98
C ALA A 52 2.24 14.65 -17.50
N GLY A 53 1.19 14.73 -18.34
CA GLY A 53 1.11 15.84 -19.31
C GLY A 53 1.51 15.70 -20.79
N ASN A 54 1.56 14.52 -21.43
CA ASN A 54 1.80 14.44 -22.88
C ASN A 54 0.98 13.33 -23.56
N ALA A 55 -0.30 13.62 -23.85
CA ALA A 55 -1.21 12.89 -24.75
C ALA A 55 -1.44 11.38 -24.53
N PHE A 56 -0.65 10.69 -23.71
CA PHE A 56 -0.67 9.25 -23.49
C PHE A 56 -1.37 8.87 -22.17
N TYR A 57 -1.33 9.75 -21.17
CA TYR A 57 -1.87 9.49 -19.81
C TYR A 57 -3.21 10.16 -19.51
N ASP A 58 -3.58 11.23 -20.22
CA ASP A 58 -4.89 11.89 -20.05
C ASP A 58 -6.04 11.10 -20.71
N GLN A 59 -5.71 10.20 -21.65
CA GLN A 59 -6.66 9.22 -22.20
C GLN A 59 -6.76 7.93 -21.38
N MET A 60 -5.74 7.61 -20.56
CA MET A 60 -5.83 6.56 -19.56
C MET A 60 -6.32 7.15 -18.24
N GLN A 61 -7.65 7.32 -18.13
CA GLN A 61 -8.35 7.22 -16.85
C GLN A 61 -7.66 6.11 -16.05
N TYR A 62 -7.01 6.46 -14.92
CA TYR A 62 -6.37 5.59 -13.93
C TYR A 62 -5.90 4.25 -14.49
N ALA A 63 -4.61 4.05 -14.76
CA ALA A 63 -4.07 2.78 -15.28
C ALA A 63 -4.92 1.58 -14.86
N LEU A 64 -5.75 1.07 -15.80
CA LEU A 64 -6.90 0.20 -15.50
C LEU A 64 -6.51 -1.06 -14.69
N SER A 65 -5.22 -1.39 -14.66
CA SER A 65 -4.63 -2.41 -13.83
C SER A 65 -3.24 -2.01 -13.32
N TYR A 66 -2.83 -2.66 -12.24
CA TYR A 66 -1.45 -2.59 -11.72
C TYR A 66 -0.40 -2.94 -12.80
N ALA A 67 -0.69 -3.92 -13.66
CA ALA A 67 0.24 -4.37 -14.69
C ALA A 67 0.57 -3.23 -15.68
N ARG A 68 -0.44 -2.51 -16.15
CA ARG A 68 -0.26 -1.35 -17.03
C ARG A 68 0.49 -0.22 -16.36
N ALA A 69 0.17 0.08 -15.10
CA ALA A 69 0.89 1.10 -14.34
C ALA A 69 2.37 0.73 -14.15
N ARG A 70 2.66 -0.56 -13.96
CA ARG A 70 4.02 -1.06 -13.79
C ARG A 70 4.82 -0.99 -15.08
N GLU A 71 4.21 -1.36 -16.21
CA GLU A 71 4.80 -1.22 -17.54
C GLU A 71 5.14 0.24 -17.84
N ALA A 72 4.19 1.15 -17.60
CA ALA A 72 4.38 2.59 -17.68
C ALA A 72 5.59 3.09 -16.87
N ALA A 73 5.66 2.72 -15.58
CA ALA A 73 6.78 3.09 -14.73
C ALA A 73 8.12 2.53 -15.26
N ASN A 74 8.14 1.29 -15.76
CA ASN A 74 9.34 0.69 -16.33
C ASN A 74 9.80 1.44 -17.59
N HIS A 75 8.89 1.82 -18.49
CA HIS A 75 9.21 2.60 -19.68
C HIS A 75 9.81 3.97 -19.33
N LEU A 76 9.20 4.71 -18.41
CA LEU A 76 9.72 6.01 -17.96
C LEU A 76 11.11 5.88 -17.32
N ASN A 77 11.29 4.88 -16.45
CA ASN A 77 12.58 4.63 -15.79
C ASN A 77 13.68 4.24 -16.79
N ALA A 78 13.35 3.47 -17.83
CA ALA A 78 14.31 3.06 -18.85
C ALA A 78 14.66 4.22 -19.80
N GLY A 79 13.68 5.04 -20.18
CA GLY A 79 13.85 6.13 -21.15
C GLY A 79 14.51 7.38 -20.56
N GLU A 80 14.04 7.85 -19.41
CA GLU A 80 14.51 9.10 -18.81
C GLU A 80 15.71 8.91 -17.88
N GLN A 81 15.94 7.68 -17.40
CA GLN A 81 16.96 7.35 -16.39
C GLN A 81 16.98 8.36 -15.23
N PRO A 82 15.84 8.59 -14.57
CA PRO A 82 15.74 9.63 -13.56
C PRO A 82 16.58 9.27 -12.33
N SER A 83 17.11 10.27 -11.64
CA SER A 83 17.85 10.08 -10.37
C SER A 83 16.99 9.45 -9.27
N VAL A 84 15.68 9.70 -9.29
CA VAL A 84 14.67 9.06 -8.44
C VAL A 84 13.77 8.21 -9.33
N PRO A 85 13.57 6.91 -9.06
CA PRO A 85 12.75 6.08 -9.93
C PRO A 85 11.27 6.45 -9.86
N TYR A 86 10.58 6.38 -11.00
CA TYR A 86 9.12 6.37 -11.07
C TYR A 86 8.58 5.10 -10.41
N ILE A 87 7.61 5.27 -9.52
CA ILE A 87 6.94 4.19 -8.79
C ILE A 87 5.45 4.15 -9.11
N VAL A 88 4.82 3.03 -8.77
CA VAL A 88 3.37 2.84 -8.88
C VAL A 88 2.75 2.93 -7.49
N ILE A 89 1.76 3.80 -7.33
CA ILE A 89 0.97 3.85 -6.11
C ILE A 89 0.00 2.66 -6.06
N VAL A 90 0.04 1.93 -4.94
CA VAL A 90 -0.96 0.91 -4.62
C VAL A 90 -1.64 1.25 -3.30
N LEU A 91 -2.95 1.41 -3.35
CA LEU A 91 -3.84 1.55 -2.23
C LEU A 91 -4.12 0.19 -1.62
N THR A 92 -4.11 0.20 -0.30
CA THR A 92 -4.30 -0.96 0.56
C THR A 92 -5.22 -0.55 1.69
N ILE A 93 -5.95 -1.52 2.25
CA ILE A 93 -6.87 -1.25 3.34
C ILE A 93 -6.14 -1.48 4.66
N ALA A 94 -6.03 -0.43 5.47
CA ALA A 94 -5.44 -0.45 6.80
C ALA A 94 -6.55 -0.58 7.86
N HIS A 95 -6.27 -1.35 8.91
CA HIS A 95 -7.09 -1.43 10.12
C HIS A 95 -6.51 -0.46 11.14
N LEU A 96 -7.29 0.51 11.61
CA LEU A 96 -6.79 1.54 12.53
C LEU A 96 -6.39 0.94 13.88
N ASP A 97 -7.04 -0.12 14.31
CA ASP A 97 -6.72 -0.85 15.54
C ASP A 97 -5.67 -1.96 15.36
N HIS A 98 -5.15 -2.18 14.15
CA HIS A 98 -4.29 -3.30 13.78
C HIS A 98 -4.91 -4.70 14.02
N THR A 99 -6.25 -4.80 14.07
CA THR A 99 -6.98 -6.06 14.25
C THR A 99 -7.65 -6.48 12.93
N PRO A 100 -7.11 -7.48 12.20
CA PRO A 100 -7.67 -8.01 10.96
C PRO A 100 -9.14 -8.40 10.99
N GLU A 101 -9.64 -8.85 12.14
CA GLU A 101 -11.02 -9.28 12.33
C GLU A 101 -12.00 -8.09 12.37
N ASN A 102 -11.52 -6.89 12.74
CA ASN A 102 -12.36 -5.70 12.87
C ASN A 102 -12.53 -4.97 11.52
N CYS A 103 -13.39 -5.53 10.67
CA CYS A 103 -13.67 -5.02 9.33
C CYS A 103 -14.77 -3.93 9.30
N ASP A 104 -15.07 -3.24 10.41
CA ASP A 104 -16.01 -2.12 10.41
C ASP A 104 -15.51 -1.00 9.46
N PRO A 105 -16.33 -0.47 8.53
CA PRO A 105 -15.92 0.59 7.62
C PRO A 105 -15.30 1.82 8.30
N ALA A 106 -15.70 2.13 9.54
CA ALA A 106 -15.13 3.22 10.33
C ALA A 106 -13.69 2.92 10.79
N ASN A 107 -13.36 1.64 11.03
CA ASN A 107 -12.02 1.15 11.38
C ASN A 107 -11.09 0.99 10.16
N LEU A 108 -11.63 1.08 8.94
CA LEU A 108 -10.86 0.86 7.72
C LEU A 108 -10.47 2.17 7.03
N ARG A 109 -9.24 2.22 6.50
CA ARG A 109 -8.75 3.31 5.65
C ARG A 109 -8.08 2.81 4.38
N ALA A 110 -8.37 3.46 3.25
CA ALA A 110 -7.64 3.26 2.00
C ALA A 110 -6.39 4.14 1.98
N TRP A 111 -5.22 3.52 2.16
CA TRP A 111 -3.94 4.23 2.16
C TRP A 111 -2.97 3.66 1.14
N CYS A 112 -2.17 4.56 0.54
CA CYS A 112 -1.03 4.17 -0.27
C CYS A 112 0.01 3.44 0.59
N GLN A 113 0.89 2.69 -0.07
CA GLN A 113 1.99 1.96 0.58
C GLN A 113 2.76 2.82 1.59
N ARG A 114 3.10 4.07 1.23
CA ARG A 114 3.86 4.98 2.10
C ARG A 114 3.09 5.36 3.37
N CYS A 115 1.85 5.81 3.23
CA CYS A 115 1.03 6.24 4.38
C CYS A 115 0.70 5.06 5.29
N HIS A 116 0.38 3.90 4.72
CA HIS A 116 0.12 2.68 5.50
C HIS A 116 1.37 2.25 6.28
N LEU A 117 2.54 2.17 5.65
CA LEU A 117 3.78 1.79 6.33
C LEU A 117 4.19 2.80 7.40
N ARG A 118 3.90 4.10 7.20
CA ARG A 118 4.15 5.14 8.21
C ARG A 118 3.25 4.93 9.44
N TYR A 119 1.98 4.58 9.24
CA TYR A 119 1.06 4.25 10.33
C TYR A 119 1.51 3.02 11.11
N ASP A 120 1.85 1.94 10.39
CA ASP A 120 2.22 0.65 10.97
C ASP A 120 3.61 0.64 11.62
N ALA A 121 4.42 1.68 11.44
CA ALA A 121 5.84 1.69 11.80
C ALA A 121 6.10 1.28 13.27
N LYS A 122 5.32 1.83 14.21
CA LYS A 122 5.45 1.49 15.64
C LYS A 122 5.02 0.05 15.92
N HIS A 123 3.87 -0.36 15.40
CA HIS A 123 3.35 -1.71 15.56
C HIS A 123 4.31 -2.77 14.98
N HIS A 124 4.93 -2.48 13.82
CA HIS A 124 5.95 -3.32 13.21
C HIS A 124 7.23 -3.39 14.06
N ALA A 125 7.69 -2.27 14.63
CA ALA A 125 8.85 -2.26 15.51
C ALA A 125 8.63 -3.13 16.77
N GLU A 126 7.44 -3.04 17.39
CA GLU A 126 7.04 -3.85 18.54
C GLU A 126 6.97 -5.35 18.18
N ASN A 127 6.36 -5.70 17.05
CA ASN A 127 6.33 -7.08 16.54
C ASN A 127 7.74 -7.62 16.31
N ALA A 128 8.58 -6.86 15.62
CA ALA A 128 9.97 -7.24 15.36
C ALA A 128 10.76 -7.43 16.66
N HIS A 129 10.55 -6.58 17.66
CA HIS A 129 11.16 -6.74 18.98
C HIS A 129 10.70 -8.04 19.66
N ARG A 130 9.38 -8.31 19.70
CA ARG A 130 8.82 -9.55 20.28
C ARG A 130 9.37 -10.80 19.59
N THR A 131 9.39 -10.83 18.26
CA THR A 131 9.92 -11.97 17.49
C THR A 131 11.41 -12.18 17.76
N ARG A 132 12.22 -11.11 17.78
CA ARG A 132 13.66 -11.22 18.09
C ARG A 132 13.90 -11.74 19.51
N ARG A 133 13.15 -11.25 20.50
CA ARG A 133 13.25 -11.71 21.90
C ARG A 133 12.87 -13.19 22.02
N ALA A 134 11.77 -13.62 21.40
CA ALA A 134 11.35 -15.02 21.42
C ALA A 134 12.40 -15.96 20.80
N ARG A 135 13.02 -15.56 19.68
CA ARG A 135 14.09 -16.36 19.05
C ARG A 135 15.34 -16.46 19.92
N ARG A 136 15.72 -15.39 20.64
CA ARG A 136 16.83 -15.41 21.61
C ARG A 136 16.53 -16.30 22.81
N ALA A 137 15.34 -16.20 23.39
CA ALA A 137 14.93 -17.04 24.52
C ALA A 137 14.95 -18.54 24.16
N ILE A 138 14.57 -18.91 22.93
CA ILE A 138 14.72 -20.29 22.44
C ILE A 138 16.21 -20.67 22.34
N GLY A 139 17.06 -19.80 21.81
CA GLY A 139 18.51 -20.05 21.75
C GLY A 139 19.18 -20.20 23.11
N GLU A 140 18.74 -19.44 24.11
CA GLU A 140 19.23 -19.51 25.50
C GLU A 140 18.78 -20.79 26.24
N LEU A 141 17.65 -21.39 25.86
CA LEU A 141 17.16 -22.65 26.45
C LEU A 141 17.94 -23.89 25.98
N PHE A 142 18.72 -23.77 24.91
CA PHE A 142 19.50 -24.86 24.31
C PHE A 142 21.01 -24.54 24.26
N ALA A 143 21.46 -23.51 24.98
CA ALA A 143 22.86 -23.15 25.18
C ALA A 143 23.33 -23.57 26.58
#